data_AF-A0A2V9KZ75-F1
#
_entry.id   AF-A0A2V9KZ75-F1
#
_cell.length_a   1.000
_cell.length_b   1.000
_cell.length_c   1.000
_cell.angle_alpha   90.00
_cell.angle_beta   90.00
_cell.angle_gamma   90.00
#
_symmetry.space_group_name_H-M   'P 1'
#
loop_
_entity.id
_entity.type
_entity.pdbx_description
1 polymer ?
#
loop_
_entity_poly.entity_id
_entity_poly.type
_entity_poly.pdbx_seq_one_letter_code
_entity_poly.pdbx_strand_id
1 'polypeptide(L)' 'VHKGIRLTESKTLEFRGEFFNAFNHAQFGSPTGNFLSDAFGVVTSARSQRIGQAAIKILF' A
#
# COMPACT_ATOMS: atom_id res chain seq x y z
N VAL A 1 -6.88 7.25 5.63
CA VAL A 1 -7.83 8.34 5.98
C VAL A 1 -9.01 8.27 5.03
N HIS A 2 -10.24 8.25 5.54
CA HIS A 2 -11.48 8.30 4.76
C HIS A 2 -12.35 9.42 5.32
N LYS A 3 -12.83 10.32 4.46
CA LYS A 3 -13.67 11.46 4.86
C LYS A 3 -14.74 11.74 3.82
N GLY A 4 -16.01 11.70 4.23
CA GLY A 4 -17.15 12.13 3.44
C GLY A 4 -17.47 13.61 3.62
N ILE A 5 -17.74 14.31 2.52
CA ILE A 5 -18.23 15.69 2.47
C ILE A 5 -19.62 15.64 1.83
N ARG A 6 -20.65 16.05 2.59
CA ARG A 6 -22.00 16.18 2.06
C ARG A 6 -22.06 17.41 1.17
N LEU A 7 -22.34 17.21 -0.11
CA LEU A 7 -22.49 18.31 -1.07
C LEU A 7 -23.93 18.81 -1.09
N THR A 8 -24.89 17.89 -1.03
CA THR A 8 -26.33 18.18 -0.89
C THR A 8 -26.98 17.14 0.03
N GLU A 9 -28.30 17.21 0.21
CA GLU A 9 -29.05 16.23 1.00
C GLU A 9 -28.95 14.81 0.43
N SER A 10 -28.87 14.69 -0.90
CA SER A 10 -28.77 13.41 -1.63
C SER A 10 -27.37 13.05 -2.11
N LYS A 11 -26.43 14.02 -2.19
CA LYS A 11 -25.09 13.78 -2.77
C LYS A 11 -23.97 13.86 -1.74
N THR A 12 -23.11 12.85 -1.72
CA THR A 12 -21.94 12.78 -0.83
C THR A 12 -20.67 12.50 -1.63
N LEU A 13 -19.61 13.24 -1.32
CA LEU A 13 -18.28 13.11 -1.90
C LEU A 13 -17.34 12.49 -0.86
N GLU A 14 -16.83 11.29 -1.12
CA GLU A 14 -15.87 10.63 -0.25
C GLU A 14 -14.45 10.78 -0.78
N PHE A 15 -13.56 11.25 0.08
CA PHE A 15 -12.12 11.27 -0.15
C PHE A 15 -11.45 10.18 0.66
N ARG A 16 -10.57 9.42 0.02
CA ARG A 16 -9.77 8.38 0.65
C ARG A 16 -8.30 8.60 0.33
N GLY A 17 -7.47 8.69 1.37
CA GLY A 17 -6.02 8.70 1.26
C GLY A 17 -5.43 7.49 1.98
N GLU A 18 -4.57 6.74 1.32
CA GLU A 18 -3.89 5.56 1.85
C GLU A 18 -2.39 5.70 1.69
N PHE A 19 -1.65 5.28 2.71
CA PHE A 19 -0.19 5.26 2.68
C PHE A 19 0.27 3.86 3.08
N PHE A 20 0.93 3.18 2.15
CA PHE A 20 1.62 1.91 2.40
C PHE A 20 3.09 2.22 2.62
N ASN A 21 3.67 1.63 3.67
CA ASN A 21 5.06 1.88 4.04
C ASN A 21 5.37 3.40 4.19
N ALA A 22 4.56 4.12 4.97
CA ALA A 22 4.63 5.59 5.10
C ALA A 22 6.03 6.10 5.52
N PHE A 23 6.75 5.32 6.32
CA PHE A 23 8.11 5.63 6.78
C PHE A 23 9.22 5.07 5.87
N ASN A 24 8.87 4.43 4.76
CA ASN A 24 9.80 3.84 3.80
C ASN A 24 10.80 2.85 4.45
N HIS A 25 10.33 2.04 5.40
CA HIS A 25 11.13 0.98 6.00
C HIS A 25 11.19 -0.23 5.05
N ALA A 26 12.40 -0.68 4.72
CA ALA A 26 12.59 -1.86 3.88
C ALA A 26 12.18 -3.13 4.63
N GLN A 27 11.14 -3.81 4.16
CA GLN A 27 10.71 -5.10 4.69
C GLN A 27 11.18 -6.20 3.76
N PHE A 28 12.31 -6.80 4.11
CA PHE A 28 12.94 -7.89 3.38
C PHE A 28 12.09 -9.17 3.44
N GLY A 29 12.08 -9.92 2.33
CA GLY A 29 11.45 -11.23 2.24
C GLY A 29 12.27 -12.31 2.94
N SER A 30 11.79 -13.55 2.85
CA SER A 30 12.56 -14.70 3.32
C SER A 30 13.78 -14.94 2.41
N PRO A 31 14.90 -15.43 2.96
CA PRO A 31 16.02 -15.91 2.16
C PRO A 31 15.60 -17.10 1.29
N THR A 32 16.27 -17.34 0.17
CA THR A 32 15.99 -18.56 -0.62
C THR A 32 16.40 -19.80 0.15
N GLY A 33 15.42 -20.69 0.38
CA GLY A 33 15.61 -21.97 1.07
C GLY A 33 16.00 -23.12 0.14
N ASN A 34 16.14 -22.87 -1.17
CA ASN A 34 16.57 -23.91 -2.11
C ASN A 34 18.09 -24.09 -2.02
N PHE A 35 18.53 -25.19 -1.40
CA PHE A 35 19.94 -25.54 -1.20
C PHE A 35 20.72 -25.80 -2.51
N LEU A 36 20.03 -26.02 -3.63
CA LEU A 36 20.64 -26.16 -4.96
C LEU A 36 20.77 -24.83 -5.70
N SER A 37 20.30 -23.72 -5.13
CA SER A 37 20.36 -22.40 -5.74
C SER A 37 21.68 -21.70 -5.38
N ASP A 38 22.32 -21.06 -6.37
CA ASP A 38 23.46 -20.16 -6.13
C ASP A 38 23.15 -19.02 -5.16
N ALA A 39 21.87 -18.70 -4.97
CA ALA A 39 21.43 -17.68 -4.04
C ALA A 39 21.11 -18.24 -2.63
N PHE A 40 21.28 -19.54 -2.35
CA PHE A 40 20.86 -20.16 -1.08
C PHE A 40 21.26 -19.33 0.17
N GLY A 41 20.30 -19.07 1.05
CA GLY A 41 20.50 -18.25 2.24
C GLY A 41 20.55 -16.73 2.00
N VAL A 42 20.43 -16.26 0.75
CA VAL A 42 20.40 -14.83 0.40
C VAL A 42 18.97 -14.35 0.22
N VAL A 43 18.69 -13.14 0.70
CA VAL A 43 17.41 -12.44 0.45
C VAL A 43 17.51 -11.64 -0.84
N THR A 44 16.61 -11.92 -1.80
CA THR A 44 16.59 -11.25 -3.11
C THR A 44 15.32 -10.43 -3.35
N SER A 45 14.41 -10.37 -2.36
CA SER A 45 13.13 -9.67 -2.48
C SER A 45 12.84 -8.80 -1.27
N ALA A 46 12.02 -7.78 -1.49
CA ALA A 46 11.47 -6.92 -0.46
C ALA A 46 10.01 -6.59 -0.79
N ARG A 47 9.22 -6.26 0.23
CA ARG A 47 7.87 -5.72 0.03
C ARG A 47 7.95 -4.36 -0.65
N SER A 48 6.79 -3.93 -1.17
CA SER A 48 6.69 -2.64 -1.84
C SER A 48 7.24 -1.50 -0.99
N GLN A 49 7.95 -0.60 -1.68
CA GLN A 49 8.38 0.69 -1.15
C GLN A 49 7.19 1.58 -0.77
N ARG A 50 7.47 2.77 -0.22
CA ARG A 50 6.44 3.74 0.13
C ARG A 50 5.52 4.06 -1.05
N ILE A 51 4.23 3.82 -0.88
CA ILE A 51 3.19 4.17 -1.85
C ILE A 51 2.15 5.05 -1.15
N GLY A 52 1.86 6.21 -1.74
CA GLY A 52 0.68 7.01 -1.41
C GLY A 52 -0.39 6.81 -2.48
N GLN A 53 -1.63 6.61 -2.07
CA GLN A 53 -2.78 6.51 -2.96
C GLN A 53 -3.87 7.48 -2.51
N ALA A 54 -4.55 8.07 -3.47
CA ALA A 54 -5.70 8.93 -3.23
C ALA A 54 -6.85 8.49 -4.15
N ALA A 55 -8.06 8.50 -3.62
CA ALA A 55 -9.27 8.16 -4.35
C ALA A 55 -10.41 9.11 -3.98
N ILE A 56 -11.29 9.33 -4.95
CA ILE A 56 -12.50 10.14 -4.81
C ILE A 56 -13.68 9.30 -5.27
N LYS A 57 -14.77 9.30 -4.49
CA LYS A 57 -16.01 8.61 -4.83
C LYS A 57 -17.20 9.56 -4.69
N ILE A 58 -18.08 9.59 -5.69
CA ILE A 58 -19.32 10.36 -5.66
C ILE A 58 -20.48 9.38 -5.44
N LEU A 59 -21.30 9.65 -4.43
CA LEU A 59 -22.53 8.95 -4.10
C LEU A 59 -23.70 9.90 -4.40
N PHE A 60 -24.77 9.40 -5.02
CA PHE A 60 -25.92 10.18 -5.49
C PHE A 60 -27.25 9.54 -5.11
#